data_AF-A0A4R7SX80-F1
#
_entry.id   AF-A0A4R7SX80-F1
#
_cell.length_a   1.000
_cell.length_b   1.000
_cell.length_c   1.000
_cell.angle_alpha   90.00
_cell.angle_beta   90.00
_cell.angle_gamma   90.00
#
_symmetry.space_group_name_H-M   'P 1'
#
loop_
_entity.id
_entity.type
_entity.pdbx_description
1 polymer ?
#
loop_
_entity_poly.entity_id
_entity_poly.type
_entity_poly.pdbx_seq_one_letter_code
_entity_poly.pdbx_strand_id
1 'polypeptide(L)'
;MKQSLRTPLRKQRRRRRLRWIALIICLLLVVPMVSYVRALLYPGNASFSVRSVEWVRDHGGGKLIDTIETWKYSHQAPPTAGPPQDVTAAAPGPATAKNSARLPKVTPPSGLPPISHEATWASARRDSKGRTLLWTTWFRPDPAHQPVTVAAALVPRGVDSLHLMPGTREPVVGMASPVGYSVPAGAYPGLVAVFNSGFKMKDAHGGWWTTWSAAVPLVDGRASLVISRDGSARIGAWNSTVRMTPDVVAVRQNLDLVITGGVIANGLADNASGRWGSSRSQFQYTWRSGLGTDARGDLIYVAGNRLTLATLAAAMHDAGIRDGMELDIHSAMVSFDIEQPRSSGVVTGRRLLASMASGADRYLRTDQRDFFYVVAR
;
A
#
# COMPACT_ATOMS: atom_id res chain seq x y z
N MET A 1 -56.51 -32.67 52.69
CA MET A 1 -55.21 -31.96 52.60
C MET A 1 -54.05 -32.95 52.57
N LYS A 2 -53.43 -33.23 51.42
CA LYS A 2 -52.05 -33.78 51.36
C LYS A 2 -51.31 -33.14 50.19
N GLN A 3 -50.23 -32.42 50.54
CA GLN A 3 -49.40 -31.59 49.67
C GLN A 3 -48.59 -32.41 48.66
N SER A 4 -48.44 -31.90 47.44
CA SER A 4 -47.61 -32.48 46.38
C SER A 4 -46.12 -32.20 46.61
N LEU A 5 -45.34 -33.24 46.91
CA LEU A 5 -43.87 -33.21 46.89
C LEU A 5 -43.36 -33.81 45.56
N ARG A 6 -43.28 -33.01 44.50
CA ARG A 6 -42.52 -33.39 43.28
C ARG A 6 -41.85 -32.18 42.61
N THR A 7 -40.82 -31.59 43.24
CA THR A 7 -40.01 -30.57 42.53
C THR A 7 -38.51 -30.39 42.89
N PRO A 8 -37.65 -31.43 43.03
CA PRO A 8 -36.18 -31.20 43.02
C PRO A 8 -35.48 -31.55 41.70
N LEU A 9 -35.84 -32.67 41.06
CA LEU A 9 -35.05 -33.26 39.95
C LEU A 9 -35.09 -32.47 38.64
N ARG A 10 -36.24 -31.84 38.32
CA ARG A 10 -36.43 -31.05 37.09
C ARG A 10 -35.64 -29.73 37.11
N LYS A 11 -35.50 -29.11 38.29
CA LYS A 11 -34.66 -27.90 38.50
C LYS A 11 -33.16 -28.23 38.38
N GLN A 12 -32.72 -29.40 38.87
CA GLN A 12 -31.32 -29.82 38.82
C GLN A 12 -30.84 -30.14 37.39
N ARG A 13 -31.67 -30.81 36.58
CA ARG A 13 -31.38 -31.08 35.15
C ARG A 13 -31.33 -29.78 34.32
N ARG A 14 -32.23 -28.82 34.59
CA ARG A 14 -32.22 -27.48 33.94
C ARG A 14 -30.97 -26.68 34.30
N ARG A 15 -30.56 -26.67 35.58
CA ARG A 15 -29.32 -26.02 36.03
C ARG A 15 -28.06 -26.64 35.40
N ARG A 16 -28.01 -27.98 35.26
CA ARG A 16 -26.91 -28.66 34.56
C ARG A 16 -26.87 -28.30 33.07
N ARG A 17 -28.02 -28.27 32.38
CA ARG A 17 -28.07 -27.83 30.97
C ARG A 17 -27.64 -26.37 30.78
N LEU A 18 -28.10 -25.46 31.64
CA LEU A 18 -27.67 -24.06 31.59
C LEU A 18 -26.17 -23.90 31.85
N ARG A 19 -25.59 -24.69 32.76
CA ARG A 19 -24.14 -24.72 32.99
C ARG A 19 -23.37 -25.21 31.76
N TRP A 20 -23.85 -26.26 31.10
CA TRP A 20 -23.24 -26.74 29.85
C TRP A 20 -23.36 -25.73 28.71
N ILE A 21 -24.52 -25.09 28.54
CA ILE A 21 -24.72 -24.01 27.56
C ILE A 21 -23.76 -22.84 27.87
N ALA A 22 -23.66 -22.42 29.12
CA ALA A 22 -22.75 -21.36 29.53
C ALA A 22 -21.28 -21.74 29.31
N LEU A 23 -20.90 -22.99 29.57
CA LEU A 23 -19.54 -23.51 29.29
C LEU A 23 -19.24 -23.53 27.79
N ILE A 24 -20.19 -23.96 26.97
CA ILE A 24 -20.06 -23.96 25.50
C ILE A 24 -19.94 -22.52 24.98
N ILE A 25 -20.80 -21.61 25.44
CA ILE A 25 -20.72 -20.18 25.09
C ILE A 25 -19.38 -19.59 25.55
N CYS A 26 -18.94 -19.89 26.77
CA CYS A 26 -17.66 -19.42 27.29
C CYS A 26 -16.50 -19.94 26.43
N LEU A 27 -16.48 -21.24 26.08
CA LEU A 27 -15.46 -21.82 25.21
C LEU A 27 -15.48 -21.21 23.80
N LEU A 28 -16.67 -20.98 23.24
CA LEU A 28 -16.87 -20.31 21.95
C LEU A 28 -16.39 -18.85 21.95
N LEU A 29 -16.39 -18.18 23.11
CA LEU A 29 -15.92 -16.80 23.26
C LEU A 29 -14.45 -16.70 23.66
N VAL A 30 -13.92 -17.69 24.39
CA VAL A 30 -12.52 -17.69 24.86
C VAL A 30 -11.54 -17.77 23.68
N VAL A 31 -11.79 -18.62 22.68
CA VAL A 31 -10.93 -18.73 21.50
C VAL A 31 -10.83 -17.41 20.72
N PRO A 32 -11.93 -16.74 20.32
CA PRO A 32 -11.85 -15.44 19.65
C PRO A 32 -11.32 -14.35 20.57
N MET A 33 -11.59 -14.37 21.88
CA MET A 33 -11.03 -13.41 22.84
C MET A 33 -9.50 -13.54 22.92
N VAL A 34 -8.97 -14.76 23.06
CA VAL A 34 -7.53 -15.01 23.07
C VAL A 34 -6.89 -14.64 21.74
N SER A 35 -7.53 -14.96 20.61
CA SER A 35 -7.05 -14.57 19.27
C SER A 35 -7.02 -13.04 19.12
N TYR A 36 -8.06 -12.34 19.57
CA TYR A 36 -8.15 -10.89 19.52
C TYR A 36 -7.09 -10.22 20.40
N VAL A 37 -6.90 -10.70 21.64
CA VAL A 37 -5.83 -10.22 22.52
C VAL A 37 -4.45 -10.43 21.88
N ARG A 38 -4.20 -11.59 21.27
CA ARG A 38 -2.95 -11.85 20.54
C ARG A 38 -2.75 -10.90 19.36
N ALA A 39 -3.81 -10.57 18.62
CA ALA A 39 -3.75 -9.59 17.54
C ALA A 39 -3.44 -8.18 18.05
N LEU A 40 -4.04 -7.79 19.18
CA LEU A 40 -3.78 -6.51 19.83
C LEU A 40 -2.36 -6.40 20.40
N LEU A 41 -1.76 -7.50 20.85
CA LEU A 41 -0.42 -7.53 21.42
C LEU A 41 0.70 -7.84 20.40
N TYR A 42 0.36 -8.14 19.15
CA TYR A 42 1.36 -8.56 18.15
C TYR A 42 2.39 -7.44 17.89
N PRO A 43 3.70 -7.71 17.77
CA PRO A 43 4.69 -6.67 17.52
C PRO A 43 4.40 -5.89 16.23
N GLY A 44 4.44 -4.55 16.31
CA GLY A 44 4.23 -3.67 15.15
C GLY A 44 3.71 -2.28 15.52
N ASN A 45 3.78 -1.33 14.59
CA ASN A 45 3.38 0.06 14.83
C ASN A 45 1.91 0.37 14.48
N ALA A 46 1.11 -0.63 14.09
CA ALA A 46 -0.30 -0.44 13.82
C ALA A 46 -1.06 0.06 15.06
N SER A 47 -1.93 1.05 14.90
CA SER A 47 -2.77 1.58 15.98
C SER A 47 -3.78 0.52 16.48
N PHE A 48 -4.35 0.74 17.66
CA PHE A 48 -5.42 -0.11 18.19
C PHE A 48 -6.57 -0.29 17.19
N SER A 49 -7.04 0.80 16.56
CA SER A 49 -8.13 0.76 15.58
C SER A 49 -7.76 -0.07 14.35
N VAL A 50 -6.56 0.10 13.81
CA VAL A 50 -6.08 -0.69 12.67
C VAL A 50 -6.02 -2.17 13.02
N ARG A 51 -5.44 -2.53 14.18
CA ARG A 51 -5.35 -3.92 14.65
C ARG A 51 -6.72 -4.55 14.81
N SER A 52 -7.70 -3.81 15.35
CA SER A 52 -9.07 -4.28 15.50
C SER A 52 -9.76 -4.53 14.16
N VAL A 53 -9.66 -3.57 13.23
CA VAL A 53 -10.25 -3.70 11.88
C VAL A 53 -9.61 -4.87 11.13
N GLU A 54 -8.29 -4.99 11.17
CA GLU A 54 -7.59 -6.10 10.53
C GLU A 54 -7.98 -7.46 11.13
N TRP A 55 -8.11 -7.57 12.46
CA TRP A 55 -8.55 -8.81 13.09
C TRP A 55 -9.96 -9.19 12.63
N VAL A 56 -10.90 -8.24 12.59
CA VAL A 56 -12.27 -8.50 12.11
C VAL A 56 -12.25 -8.93 10.64
N ARG A 57 -11.43 -8.29 9.78
CA ARG A 57 -11.25 -8.69 8.37
C ARG A 57 -10.70 -10.11 8.25
N ASP A 58 -9.74 -10.48 9.09
CA ASP A 58 -9.10 -11.81 9.09
C ASP A 58 -10.02 -12.93 9.61
N HIS A 59 -11.06 -12.60 10.39
CA HIS A 59 -11.97 -13.58 11.01
C HIS A 59 -13.38 -13.57 10.38
N GLY A 60 -13.47 -13.29 9.07
CA GLY A 60 -14.71 -13.43 8.29
C GLY A 60 -15.60 -12.19 8.26
N GLY A 61 -15.23 -11.11 8.95
CA GLY A 61 -15.95 -9.83 8.90
C GLY A 61 -15.59 -8.97 7.68
N GLY A 62 -14.64 -9.40 6.84
CA GLY A 62 -14.17 -8.65 5.67
C GLY A 62 -15.29 -8.23 4.73
N LYS A 63 -16.23 -9.12 4.39
CA LYS A 63 -17.37 -8.79 3.51
C LYS A 63 -18.34 -7.76 4.09
N LEU A 64 -18.56 -7.79 5.41
CA LEU A 64 -19.43 -6.81 6.08
C LEU A 64 -18.77 -5.44 6.11
N ILE A 65 -17.48 -5.39 6.47
CA ILE A 65 -16.67 -4.17 6.44
C ILE A 65 -16.63 -3.61 5.02
N ASP A 66 -16.30 -4.43 4.02
CA ASP A 66 -16.25 -4.02 2.61
C ASP A 66 -17.60 -3.47 2.14
N THR A 67 -18.74 -4.03 2.59
CA THR A 67 -20.07 -3.54 2.23
C THR A 67 -20.34 -2.16 2.83
N ILE A 68 -20.00 -1.96 4.11
CA ILE A 68 -20.17 -0.68 4.81
C ILE A 68 -19.23 0.38 4.25
N GLU A 69 -17.96 0.04 4.05
CA GLU A 69 -16.95 0.91 3.43
C GLU A 69 -17.36 1.28 2.01
N THR A 70 -17.80 0.30 1.21
CA THR A 70 -18.32 0.56 -0.14
C THR A 70 -19.47 1.55 -0.10
N TRP A 71 -20.49 1.31 0.72
CA TRP A 71 -21.63 2.22 0.82
C TRP A 71 -21.19 3.61 1.27
N LYS A 72 -20.35 3.70 2.31
CA LYS A 72 -19.88 4.99 2.84
C LYS A 72 -19.05 5.76 1.81
N TYR A 73 -18.11 5.12 1.14
CA TYR A 73 -17.20 5.77 0.20
C TYR A 73 -17.83 6.02 -1.18
N SER A 74 -18.77 5.18 -1.63
CA SER A 74 -19.49 5.42 -2.89
C SER A 74 -20.44 6.61 -2.80
N HIS A 75 -20.92 6.94 -1.60
CA HIS A 75 -21.80 8.09 -1.34
C HIS A 75 -21.03 9.36 -0.95
N GLN A 76 -19.70 9.33 -0.95
CA GLN A 76 -18.83 10.47 -0.62
C GLN A 76 -18.02 10.93 -1.84
N ALA A 77 -18.72 11.09 -2.97
CA ALA A 77 -18.10 11.69 -4.15
C ALA A 77 -17.43 13.03 -3.79
N PRO A 78 -16.21 13.30 -4.29
CA PRO A 78 -15.55 14.56 -4.03
C PRO A 78 -16.34 15.75 -4.59
N PRO A 79 -16.12 16.97 -4.09
CA PRO A 79 -16.73 18.17 -4.68
C PRO A 79 -16.27 18.35 -6.12
N THR A 80 -17.15 18.88 -6.97
CA THR A 80 -16.85 19.13 -8.39
C THR A 80 -15.82 20.25 -8.59
N ALA A 81 -15.92 21.32 -7.78
CA ALA A 81 -15.08 22.51 -7.90
C ALA A 81 -14.43 22.87 -6.56
N GLY A 82 -13.29 23.56 -6.64
CA GLY A 82 -12.55 24.05 -5.47
C GLY A 82 -11.04 23.91 -5.64
N PRO A 83 -10.25 24.43 -4.68
CA PRO A 83 -8.81 24.35 -4.72
C PRO A 83 -8.32 22.91 -4.50
N PRO A 84 -7.10 22.57 -4.98
CA PRO A 84 -6.41 21.33 -4.65
C PRO A 84 -6.41 21.06 -3.12
N GLN A 85 -6.82 19.86 -2.70
CA GLN A 85 -6.91 19.51 -1.26
C GLN A 85 -5.56 19.28 -0.59
N ASP A 86 -4.61 18.70 -1.32
CA ASP A 86 -3.27 18.42 -0.83
C ASP A 86 -2.29 18.45 -2.00
N VAL A 87 -1.06 18.87 -1.76
CA VAL A 87 -0.02 18.97 -2.78
C VAL A 87 1.30 18.54 -2.18
N THR A 88 2.22 18.05 -3.02
CA THR A 88 3.57 17.74 -2.53
C THR A 88 4.22 19.01 -1.99
N ALA A 89 4.83 18.93 -0.81
CA ALA A 89 5.52 20.08 -0.24
C ALA A 89 6.64 20.56 -1.19
N ALA A 90 6.71 21.89 -1.37
CA ALA A 90 7.65 22.55 -2.28
C ALA A 90 9.08 22.04 -2.03
N ALA A 91 9.71 21.52 -3.08
CA ALA A 91 11.06 20.97 -3.01
C ALA A 91 12.11 22.08 -3.24
N PRO A 92 13.39 21.88 -2.86
CA PRO A 92 14.48 22.82 -3.13
C PRO A 92 14.76 22.97 -4.63
N GLY A 93 13.93 23.78 -5.30
CA GLY A 93 14.08 24.23 -6.67
C GLY A 93 13.49 23.29 -7.75
N PRO A 94 13.06 23.87 -8.89
CA PRO A 94 12.57 23.12 -10.04
C PRO A 94 13.68 22.24 -10.66
N ALA A 95 13.28 21.25 -11.47
CA ALA A 95 14.22 20.51 -12.29
C ALA A 95 15.03 21.46 -13.20
N THR A 96 16.35 21.28 -13.24
CA THR A 96 17.20 21.98 -14.22
C THR A 96 16.88 21.50 -15.63
N ALA A 97 17.09 22.32 -16.66
CA ALA A 97 16.74 21.97 -18.05
C ALA A 97 17.30 20.60 -18.51
N LYS A 98 18.53 20.25 -18.09
CA LYS A 98 19.15 18.94 -18.38
C LYS A 98 18.42 17.77 -17.70
N ASN A 99 17.92 17.97 -16.48
CA ASN A 99 17.18 16.95 -15.75
C ASN A 99 15.74 16.83 -16.27
N SER A 100 15.11 17.94 -16.64
CA SER A 100 13.76 17.98 -17.20
C SER A 100 13.63 17.14 -18.48
N ALA A 101 14.68 17.09 -19.33
CA ALA A 101 14.67 16.28 -20.55
C ALA A 101 14.64 14.76 -20.29
N ARG A 102 15.08 14.32 -19.10
CA ARG A 102 15.10 12.91 -18.68
C ARG A 102 13.86 12.49 -17.92
N LEU A 103 13.09 13.42 -17.37
CA LEU A 103 11.86 13.10 -16.64
C LEU A 103 10.69 12.83 -17.61
N PRO A 104 9.75 11.95 -17.26
CA PRO A 104 8.53 11.78 -18.03
C PRO A 104 7.70 13.07 -17.97
N LYS A 105 7.08 13.43 -19.10
CA LYS A 105 6.14 14.56 -19.14
C LYS A 105 4.85 14.13 -18.45
N VAL A 106 4.47 14.85 -17.39
CA VAL A 106 3.16 14.66 -16.76
C VAL A 106 2.10 15.34 -17.60
N THR A 107 1.06 14.59 -17.96
CA THR A 107 0.02 15.07 -18.88
C THR A 107 -1.35 15.04 -18.18
N PRO A 108 -1.66 16.02 -17.32
CA PRO A 108 -2.93 16.03 -16.60
C PRO A 108 -4.12 16.16 -17.58
N PRO A 109 -5.33 15.79 -17.16
CA PRO A 109 -6.54 15.90 -17.98
C PRO A 109 -6.76 17.33 -18.51
N SER A 110 -7.22 17.41 -19.76
CA SER A 110 -7.59 18.68 -20.38
C SER A 110 -8.84 19.30 -19.73
N GLY A 111 -9.00 20.62 -19.84
CA GLY A 111 -10.20 21.33 -19.39
C GLY A 111 -10.12 21.88 -17.96
N LEU A 112 -8.98 21.70 -17.28
CA LEU A 112 -8.71 22.29 -15.98
C LEU A 112 -7.98 23.64 -16.11
N PRO A 113 -8.39 24.69 -15.37
CA PRO A 113 -7.63 25.95 -15.32
C PRO A 113 -6.21 25.69 -14.78
N PRO A 114 -5.15 26.25 -15.40
CA PRO A 114 -3.78 25.96 -15.00
C PRO A 114 -3.49 26.46 -13.58
N ILE A 115 -2.78 25.65 -12.78
CA ILE A 115 -2.27 26.03 -11.46
C ILE A 115 -0.74 26.02 -11.48
N SER A 116 -0.12 27.02 -10.84
CA SER A 116 1.34 27.09 -10.77
C SER A 116 1.93 25.83 -10.14
N HIS A 117 3.03 25.34 -10.73
CA HIS A 117 3.75 24.12 -10.32
C HIS A 117 2.98 22.80 -10.42
N GLU A 118 1.73 22.81 -10.89
CA GLU A 118 1.00 21.59 -11.23
C GLU A 118 1.73 20.83 -12.35
N ALA A 119 1.75 19.50 -12.26
CA ALA A 119 2.36 18.60 -13.25
C ALA A 119 3.84 18.92 -13.58
N THR A 120 4.52 19.61 -12.66
CA THR A 120 5.94 19.97 -12.79
C THR A 120 6.77 19.19 -11.78
N TRP A 121 7.83 18.54 -12.24
CA TRP A 121 8.74 17.81 -11.37
C TRP A 121 9.67 18.73 -10.58
N ALA A 122 9.80 18.44 -9.30
CA ALA A 122 10.69 19.14 -8.38
C ALA A 122 11.62 18.15 -7.65
N SER A 123 12.84 18.59 -7.33
CA SER A 123 13.86 17.75 -6.71
C SER A 123 13.57 17.54 -5.21
N ALA A 124 12.96 16.43 -4.84
CA ALA A 124 12.49 16.14 -3.49
C ALA A 124 13.59 15.67 -2.53
N ARG A 125 14.63 15.01 -3.05
CA ARG A 125 15.77 14.50 -2.28
C ARG A 125 17.06 14.64 -3.09
N ARG A 126 18.13 15.12 -2.45
CA ARG A 126 19.48 15.16 -3.02
C ARG A 126 20.47 14.50 -2.08
N ASP A 127 21.56 13.97 -2.64
CA ASP A 127 22.73 13.56 -1.83
C ASP A 127 23.59 14.78 -1.44
N SER A 128 24.64 14.54 -0.65
CA SER A 128 25.58 15.56 -0.20
C SER A 128 26.36 16.23 -1.34
N LYS A 129 26.39 15.64 -2.54
CA LYS A 129 27.02 16.19 -3.75
C LYS A 129 26.03 16.94 -4.63
N GLY A 130 24.76 17.04 -4.24
CA GLY A 130 23.71 17.74 -4.97
C GLY A 130 23.05 16.94 -6.09
N ARG A 131 23.37 15.64 -6.26
CA ARG A 131 22.67 14.76 -7.22
C ARG A 131 21.27 14.49 -6.69
N THR A 132 20.25 14.71 -7.51
CA THR A 132 18.86 14.39 -7.16
C THR A 132 18.65 12.89 -7.15
N LEU A 133 18.17 12.38 -6.01
CA LEU A 133 17.85 10.98 -5.76
C LEU A 133 16.34 10.72 -5.91
N LEU A 134 15.49 11.70 -5.60
CA LEU A 134 14.04 11.56 -5.72
C LEU A 134 13.44 12.83 -6.33
N TRP A 135 12.54 12.64 -7.28
CA TRP A 135 11.70 13.69 -7.83
C TRP A 135 10.26 13.54 -7.35
N THR A 136 9.57 14.66 -7.13
CA THR A 136 8.13 14.64 -6.84
C THR A 136 7.39 15.64 -7.69
N THR A 137 6.13 15.37 -7.95
CA THR A 137 5.18 16.28 -8.57
C THR A 137 3.79 16.01 -8.04
N TRP A 138 2.85 16.90 -8.33
CA TRP A 138 1.45 16.74 -8.01
C TRP A 138 0.60 17.25 -9.16
N PHE A 139 -0.59 16.69 -9.32
CA PHE A 139 -1.57 17.12 -10.33
C PHE A 139 -2.97 16.66 -9.98
N ARG A 140 -3.98 17.27 -10.63
CA ARG A 140 -5.37 16.83 -10.53
C ARG A 140 -5.63 15.71 -11.55
N PRO A 141 -6.08 14.52 -11.13
CA PRO A 141 -6.29 13.39 -12.03
C PRO A 141 -7.71 13.32 -12.61
N ASP A 142 -8.63 14.15 -12.11
CA ASP A 142 -10.06 14.06 -12.42
C ASP A 142 -10.63 15.46 -12.71
N PRO A 143 -10.96 15.78 -13.98
CA PRO A 143 -11.50 17.08 -14.33
C PRO A 143 -12.92 17.31 -13.78
N ALA A 144 -13.64 16.24 -13.42
CA ALA A 144 -14.96 16.32 -12.81
C ALA A 144 -14.90 16.62 -11.29
N HIS A 145 -13.74 16.46 -10.66
CA HIS A 145 -13.55 16.64 -9.22
C HIS A 145 -12.28 17.42 -8.92
N GLN A 146 -12.29 18.72 -9.22
CA GLN A 146 -11.11 19.61 -9.17
C GLN A 146 -10.29 19.59 -7.86
N PRO A 147 -10.89 19.42 -6.66
CA PRO A 147 -10.11 19.36 -5.43
C PRO A 147 -9.28 18.08 -5.26
N VAL A 148 -9.61 17.01 -6.00
CA VAL A 148 -8.88 15.73 -5.93
C VAL A 148 -7.49 15.89 -6.54
N THR A 149 -6.49 15.40 -5.83
CA THR A 149 -5.08 15.52 -6.19
C THR A 149 -4.38 14.20 -6.03
N VAL A 150 -3.35 14.01 -6.86
CA VAL A 150 -2.38 12.93 -6.73
C VAL A 150 -0.99 13.51 -6.62
N ALA A 151 -0.13 12.82 -5.88
CA ALA A 151 1.30 13.01 -5.93
C ALA A 151 1.95 11.85 -6.68
N ALA A 152 2.98 12.15 -7.46
CA ALA A 152 3.87 11.16 -8.02
C ALA A 152 5.29 11.37 -7.50
N ALA A 153 5.96 10.28 -7.16
CA ALA A 153 7.36 10.24 -6.74
C ALA A 153 8.14 9.34 -7.69
N LEU A 154 9.20 9.88 -8.30
CA LEU A 154 10.05 9.17 -9.26
C LEU A 154 11.42 8.92 -8.64
N VAL A 155 11.79 7.64 -8.61
CA VAL A 155 13.11 7.12 -8.22
C VAL A 155 13.87 6.78 -9.51
N PRO A 156 14.93 7.54 -9.86
CA PRO A 156 15.67 7.33 -11.09
C PRO A 156 16.40 5.99 -11.09
N ARG A 157 16.36 5.29 -12.21
CA ARG A 157 17.08 4.04 -12.39
C ARG A 157 18.59 4.27 -12.26
N GLY A 158 19.23 3.43 -11.45
CA GLY A 158 20.70 3.40 -11.31
C GLY A 158 21.27 4.42 -10.33
N VAL A 159 20.44 5.33 -9.81
CA VAL A 159 20.84 6.25 -8.73
C VAL A 159 20.63 5.60 -7.37
N ASP A 160 19.53 4.86 -7.24
CA ASP A 160 19.14 4.20 -6.00
C ASP A 160 18.93 2.68 -6.18
N SER A 161 18.80 1.99 -5.06
CA SER A 161 18.48 0.57 -4.96
C SER A 161 17.19 0.39 -4.18
N LEU A 162 16.23 -0.33 -4.78
CA LEU A 162 14.98 -0.71 -4.12
C LEU A 162 15.19 -2.00 -3.33
N HIS A 163 14.62 -2.06 -2.13
CA HIS A 163 14.65 -3.22 -1.27
C HIS A 163 13.25 -3.57 -0.78
N LEU A 164 12.96 -4.87 -0.71
CA LEU A 164 11.71 -5.41 -0.18
C LEU A 164 11.94 -5.93 1.25
N MET A 165 11.08 -5.49 2.19
CA MET A 165 11.14 -5.87 3.60
C MET A 165 9.87 -6.60 4.01
N PRO A 166 9.96 -7.81 4.64
CA PRO A 166 8.81 -8.43 5.26
C PRO A 166 8.36 -7.63 6.50
N GLY A 167 7.06 -7.67 6.78
CA GLY A 167 6.50 -7.31 8.07
C GLY A 167 6.46 -8.50 9.02
N THR A 168 6.01 -8.26 10.25
CA THR A 168 5.85 -9.34 11.24
C THR A 168 4.68 -10.27 10.91
N ARG A 169 3.72 -9.83 10.08
CA ARG A 169 2.52 -10.60 9.69
C ARG A 169 2.42 -10.85 8.19
N GLU A 170 2.78 -9.88 7.37
CA GLU A 170 2.83 -10.03 5.91
C GLU A 170 4.28 -10.18 5.44
N PRO A 171 4.56 -11.01 4.43
CA PRO A 171 3.61 -11.75 3.58
C PRO A 171 3.08 -13.05 4.23
N VAL A 172 3.75 -13.57 5.26
CA VAL A 172 3.33 -14.77 6.02
C VAL A 172 3.63 -14.56 7.49
N VAL A 173 2.66 -14.86 8.35
CA VAL A 173 2.79 -14.70 9.81
C VAL A 173 3.93 -15.57 10.33
N GLY A 174 4.85 -14.94 11.07
CA GLY A 174 5.98 -15.65 11.68
C GLY A 174 7.11 -16.02 10.70
N MET A 175 7.10 -15.48 9.48
CA MET A 175 8.25 -15.60 8.58
C MET A 175 9.50 -15.01 9.23
N ALA A 176 10.57 -15.80 9.30
CA ALA A 176 11.88 -15.31 9.73
C ALA A 176 12.45 -14.30 8.73
N SER A 177 13.04 -13.22 9.24
CA SER A 177 13.77 -12.23 8.45
C SER A 177 15.20 -12.10 8.96
N PRO A 178 16.22 -12.22 8.09
CA PRO A 178 17.62 -12.08 8.50
C PRO A 178 17.98 -10.65 8.95
N VAL A 179 17.13 -9.67 8.62
CA VAL A 179 17.39 -8.23 8.84
C VAL A 179 16.30 -7.56 9.69
N GLY A 180 15.38 -8.33 10.26
CA GLY A 180 14.25 -7.82 11.05
C GLY A 180 13.06 -7.37 10.19
N TYR A 181 12.20 -6.50 10.75
CA TYR A 181 10.92 -6.09 10.14
C TYR A 181 10.75 -4.56 10.11
N SER A 182 11.89 -3.87 10.08
CA SER A 182 12.03 -2.41 9.97
C SER A 182 13.20 -2.13 9.03
N VAL A 183 13.33 -0.88 8.57
CA VAL A 183 14.52 -0.48 7.82
C VAL A 183 15.77 -0.79 8.66
N PRO A 184 16.77 -1.54 8.14
CA PRO A 184 17.96 -1.85 8.90
C PRO A 184 18.76 -0.58 9.20
N ALA A 185 19.30 -0.45 10.42
CA ALA A 185 20.07 0.73 10.82
C ALA A 185 21.27 1.01 9.89
N GLY A 186 21.88 -0.03 9.32
CA GLY A 186 22.97 0.11 8.33
C GLY A 186 22.56 0.77 7.01
N ALA A 187 21.25 0.80 6.69
CA ALA A 187 20.72 1.48 5.50
C ALA A 187 20.48 2.98 5.74
N TYR A 188 20.46 3.44 7.01
CA TYR A 188 20.10 4.81 7.35
C TYR A 188 20.96 5.87 6.66
N PRO A 189 22.31 5.75 6.55
CA PRO A 189 23.12 6.79 5.92
C PRO A 189 22.74 7.08 4.46
N GLY A 190 22.24 6.08 3.74
CA GLY A 190 21.83 6.19 2.35
C GLY A 190 20.32 6.26 2.13
N LEU A 191 19.49 6.27 3.17
CA LEU A 191 18.04 6.14 3.02
C LEU A 191 17.44 7.34 2.26
N VAL A 192 16.65 7.04 1.23
CA VAL A 192 16.03 8.01 0.31
C VAL A 192 14.53 8.11 0.54
N ALA A 193 13.85 6.97 0.61
CA ALA A 193 12.41 6.90 0.79
C ALA A 193 11.99 5.54 1.35
N VAL A 194 10.81 5.49 1.99
CA VAL A 194 10.16 4.26 2.45
C VAL A 194 8.67 4.36 2.15
N PHE A 195 8.06 3.27 1.65
CA PHE A 195 6.66 3.30 1.25
C PHE A 195 6.00 1.91 1.34
N ASN A 196 4.67 1.92 1.39
CA ASN A 196 3.86 0.71 1.54
C ASN A 196 4.04 -0.28 0.39
N SER A 197 3.88 -1.57 0.69
CA SER A 197 3.72 -2.62 -0.32
C SER A 197 2.25 -2.70 -0.76
N GLY A 198 1.85 -3.81 -1.38
CA GLY A 198 0.45 -4.01 -1.77
C GLY A 198 -0.41 -4.77 -0.76
N PHE A 199 -1.48 -5.36 -1.27
CA PHE A 199 -2.44 -6.14 -0.49
C PHE A 199 -1.77 -7.29 0.26
N LYS A 200 -2.42 -7.69 1.37
CA LYS A 200 -2.10 -8.91 2.11
C LYS A 200 -2.10 -10.11 1.18
N MET A 201 -1.27 -11.12 1.45
CA MET A 201 -1.14 -12.26 0.52
C MET A 201 -2.44 -13.03 0.28
N LYS A 202 -3.32 -13.09 1.29
CA LYS A 202 -4.67 -13.67 1.13
C LYS A 202 -5.56 -12.94 0.11
N ASP A 203 -5.30 -11.65 -0.15
CA ASP A 203 -6.09 -10.77 -1.02
C ASP A 203 -5.33 -10.40 -2.31
N ALA A 204 -4.01 -10.54 -2.32
CA ALA A 204 -3.15 -10.18 -3.44
C ALA A 204 -3.28 -11.12 -4.66
N HIS A 205 -3.76 -12.34 -4.45
CA HIS A 205 -3.85 -13.40 -5.48
C HIS A 205 -2.52 -13.74 -6.17
N GLY A 206 -1.39 -13.38 -5.56
CA GLY A 206 -0.04 -13.58 -6.07
C GLY A 206 0.90 -14.11 -4.98
N GLY A 207 2.19 -14.16 -5.32
CA GLY A 207 3.25 -14.69 -4.47
C GLY A 207 4.26 -13.69 -3.95
N TRP A 208 5.19 -14.24 -3.18
CA TRP A 208 6.31 -13.57 -2.54
C TRP A 208 7.55 -14.46 -2.64
N TRP A 209 8.63 -13.87 -3.12
CA TRP A 209 9.91 -14.53 -3.20
C TRP A 209 11.06 -13.56 -2.90
N THR A 210 12.05 -14.02 -2.13
CA THR A 210 13.36 -13.39 -1.94
C THR A 210 14.44 -14.46 -1.98
N THR A 211 15.71 -14.07 -2.09
CA THR A 211 16.85 -15.01 -2.07
C THR A 211 16.93 -15.88 -0.82
N TRP A 212 16.27 -15.49 0.26
CA TRP A 212 16.25 -16.19 1.54
C TRP A 212 14.87 -16.76 1.91
N SER A 213 13.83 -16.53 1.09
CA SER A 213 12.48 -17.02 1.38
C SER A 213 11.57 -17.09 0.15
N ALA A 214 11.11 -18.30 -0.19
CA ALA A 214 10.07 -18.56 -1.19
C ALA A 214 8.71 -18.77 -0.50
N ALA A 215 8.26 -17.75 0.25
CA ALA A 215 7.17 -17.90 1.21
C ALA A 215 5.78 -18.15 0.63
N VAL A 216 5.50 -17.58 -0.54
CA VAL A 216 4.23 -17.74 -1.23
C VAL A 216 4.54 -17.98 -2.71
N PRO A 217 4.09 -19.10 -3.31
CA PRO A 217 4.40 -19.43 -4.70
C PRO A 217 4.03 -18.29 -5.66
N LEU A 218 4.93 -18.00 -6.61
CA LEU A 218 4.67 -17.02 -7.67
C LEU A 218 3.64 -17.59 -8.64
N VAL A 219 2.73 -16.73 -9.10
CA VAL A 219 1.59 -17.08 -9.95
C VAL A 219 1.76 -16.41 -11.30
N ASP A 220 1.56 -17.17 -12.38
CA ASP A 220 1.61 -16.68 -13.76
C ASP A 220 0.58 -15.58 -14.01
N GLY A 221 0.95 -14.60 -14.84
CA GLY A 221 0.08 -13.50 -15.24
C GLY A 221 -0.14 -12.41 -14.19
N ARG A 222 0.17 -12.65 -12.92
CA ARG A 222 0.02 -11.64 -11.85
C ARG A 222 1.01 -10.50 -12.00
N ALA A 223 0.57 -9.29 -11.64
CA ALA A 223 1.48 -8.15 -11.61
C ALA A 223 2.60 -8.42 -10.60
N SER A 224 3.82 -8.21 -11.04
CA SER A 224 5.02 -8.56 -10.31
C SER A 224 5.96 -7.38 -10.31
N LEU A 225 6.30 -6.89 -9.12
CA LEU A 225 7.47 -6.07 -8.93
C LEU A 225 8.67 -7.01 -8.75
N VAL A 226 9.62 -6.93 -9.66
CA VAL A 226 10.84 -7.74 -9.70
C VAL A 226 12.04 -6.84 -9.41
N ILE A 227 12.75 -7.12 -8.32
CA ILE A 227 13.96 -6.42 -7.92
C ILE A 227 15.16 -7.25 -8.36
N SER A 228 16.07 -6.62 -9.11
CA SER A 228 17.33 -7.22 -9.55
C SER A 228 18.44 -6.96 -8.54
N ARG A 229 19.53 -7.72 -8.61
CA ARG A 229 20.68 -7.64 -7.70
C ARG A 229 21.35 -6.27 -7.68
N ASP A 230 21.29 -5.55 -8.79
CA ASP A 230 21.76 -4.17 -8.84
C ASP A 230 20.87 -3.20 -8.04
N GLY A 231 19.65 -3.60 -7.66
CA GLY A 231 18.65 -2.79 -6.96
C GLY A 231 17.65 -2.12 -7.90
N SER A 232 17.76 -2.31 -9.22
CA SER A 232 16.74 -1.84 -10.16
C SER A 232 15.48 -2.68 -10.05
N ALA A 233 14.33 -2.04 -10.28
CA ALA A 233 13.03 -2.69 -10.25
C ALA A 233 12.37 -2.66 -11.63
N ARG A 234 11.62 -3.73 -11.95
CA ARG A 234 10.76 -3.81 -13.12
C ARG A 234 9.38 -4.27 -12.71
N ILE A 235 8.35 -3.75 -13.37
CA ILE A 235 6.97 -4.19 -13.19
C ILE A 235 6.51 -4.89 -14.47
N GLY A 236 5.79 -6.00 -14.30
CA GLY A 236 5.24 -6.74 -15.42
C GLY A 236 4.37 -7.90 -14.98
N ALA A 237 3.79 -8.61 -15.95
CA ALA A 237 3.03 -9.83 -15.71
C ALA A 237 3.99 -11.01 -15.63
N TRP A 238 3.92 -11.78 -14.54
CA TRP A 238 4.83 -12.91 -14.31
C TRP A 238 4.73 -13.96 -15.41
N ASN A 239 5.89 -14.47 -15.83
CA ASN A 239 6.08 -15.40 -16.94
C ASN A 239 5.50 -14.93 -18.30
N SER A 240 5.19 -13.64 -18.43
CA SER A 240 4.79 -13.00 -19.68
C SER A 240 5.78 -11.90 -20.07
N THR A 241 5.85 -10.81 -19.29
CA THR A 241 6.76 -9.69 -19.55
C THR A 241 7.94 -9.62 -18.58
N VAL A 242 7.83 -10.27 -17.43
CA VAL A 242 8.91 -10.48 -16.47
C VAL A 242 8.93 -11.95 -16.03
N ARG A 243 10.11 -12.48 -15.70
CA ARG A 243 10.28 -13.88 -15.26
C ARG A 243 11.48 -14.00 -14.34
N MET A 244 11.63 -15.16 -13.71
CA MET A 244 12.81 -15.45 -12.91
C MET A 244 14.09 -15.44 -13.76
N THR A 245 15.14 -14.81 -13.25
CA THR A 245 16.51 -14.85 -13.80
C THR A 245 17.52 -14.95 -12.66
N PRO A 246 18.80 -15.31 -12.91
CA PRO A 246 19.83 -15.35 -11.86
C PRO A 246 20.10 -14.02 -11.15
N ASP A 247 19.67 -12.90 -11.75
CA ASP A 247 19.83 -11.56 -11.18
C ASP A 247 18.67 -11.15 -10.28
N VAL A 248 17.54 -11.87 -10.30
CA VAL A 248 16.38 -11.53 -9.45
C VAL A 248 16.72 -11.83 -7.99
N VAL A 249 16.52 -10.84 -7.11
CA VAL A 249 16.74 -10.95 -5.66
C VAL A 249 15.46 -10.86 -4.83
N ALA A 250 14.40 -10.27 -5.40
CA ALA A 250 13.08 -10.27 -4.81
C ALA A 250 11.99 -10.17 -5.87
N VAL A 251 10.85 -10.81 -5.60
CA VAL A 251 9.61 -10.68 -6.35
C VAL A 251 8.47 -10.50 -5.36
N ARG A 252 7.72 -9.42 -5.51
CA ARG A 252 6.47 -9.21 -4.77
C ARG A 252 5.35 -9.05 -5.77
N GLN A 253 4.44 -10.02 -5.78
CA GLN A 253 3.28 -9.96 -6.66
C GLN A 253 2.11 -9.28 -5.98
N ASN A 254 1.16 -8.87 -6.81
CA ASN A 254 -0.14 -8.38 -6.36
C ASN A 254 -1.21 -8.87 -7.34
N LEU A 255 -2.36 -8.18 -7.30
CA LEU A 255 -3.44 -8.21 -8.27
C LEU A 255 -2.93 -8.06 -9.73
N ASP A 256 -3.83 -8.00 -10.70
CA ASP A 256 -3.41 -7.87 -12.10
C ASP A 256 -2.88 -6.46 -12.43
N LEU A 257 -2.10 -6.36 -13.51
CA LEU A 257 -1.60 -5.06 -13.98
C LEU A 257 -2.77 -4.12 -14.31
N VAL A 258 -2.64 -2.86 -13.94
CA VAL A 258 -3.59 -1.79 -14.29
C VAL A 258 -3.14 -1.01 -15.53
N ILE A 259 -1.86 -1.09 -15.89
CA ILE A 259 -1.29 -0.58 -17.14
C ILE A 259 -0.33 -1.63 -17.70
N THR A 260 -0.41 -1.90 -19.00
CA THR A 260 0.52 -2.78 -19.72
C THR A 260 0.99 -2.09 -21.00
N GLY A 261 2.29 -1.90 -21.16
CA GLY A 261 2.86 -1.24 -22.34
C GLY A 261 2.34 0.18 -22.62
N GLY A 262 1.89 0.91 -21.59
CA GLY A 262 1.27 2.22 -21.71
C GLY A 262 -0.22 2.19 -21.99
N VAL A 263 -0.86 1.01 -22.00
CA VAL A 263 -2.30 0.86 -22.19
C VAL A 263 -2.96 0.56 -20.86
N ILE A 264 -3.92 1.40 -20.46
CA ILE A 264 -4.74 1.19 -19.26
C ILE A 264 -5.60 -0.06 -19.45
N ALA A 265 -5.67 -0.91 -18.43
CA ALA A 265 -6.45 -2.14 -18.49
C ALA A 265 -7.96 -1.87 -18.64
N ASN A 266 -8.63 -2.67 -19.46
CA ASN A 266 -10.09 -2.60 -19.61
C ASN A 266 -10.81 -3.14 -18.37
N GLY A 267 -11.96 -2.56 -18.03
CA GLY A 267 -12.83 -3.03 -16.94
C GLY A 267 -12.44 -2.56 -15.54
N LEU A 268 -11.52 -1.59 -15.40
CA LEU A 268 -11.15 -1.04 -14.08
C LEU A 268 -12.32 -0.33 -13.38
N ALA A 269 -13.27 0.20 -14.13
CA ALA A 269 -14.42 0.94 -13.59
C ALA A 269 -15.41 0.05 -12.84
N ASP A 270 -15.62 -1.20 -13.29
CA ASP A 270 -16.58 -2.14 -12.70
C ASP A 270 -15.92 -3.34 -12.00
N ASN A 271 -14.66 -3.63 -12.32
CA ASN A 271 -13.93 -4.82 -11.89
C ASN A 271 -14.79 -6.10 -11.96
N ALA A 272 -15.60 -6.25 -13.01
CA ALA A 272 -16.54 -7.38 -13.15
C ALA A 272 -15.83 -8.74 -13.15
N SER A 273 -14.57 -8.77 -13.58
CA SER A 273 -13.71 -9.95 -13.58
C SER A 273 -13.09 -10.29 -12.21
N GLY A 274 -13.24 -9.43 -11.19
CA GLY A 274 -12.64 -9.64 -9.86
C GLY A 274 -11.11 -9.66 -9.84
N ARG A 275 -10.48 -8.93 -10.77
CA ARG A 275 -9.02 -8.92 -10.96
C ARG A 275 -8.31 -7.98 -9.99
N TRP A 276 -9.01 -6.98 -9.45
CA TRP A 276 -8.44 -5.93 -8.62
C TRP A 276 -9.17 -5.78 -7.28
N GLY A 277 -9.03 -6.77 -6.41
CA GLY A 277 -9.64 -6.77 -5.07
C GLY A 277 -11.12 -7.16 -5.08
N SER A 278 -11.80 -6.92 -3.96
CA SER A 278 -13.19 -7.37 -3.76
C SER A 278 -14.18 -6.59 -4.64
N SER A 279 -15.28 -7.26 -4.99
CA SER A 279 -16.36 -6.65 -5.76
C SER A 279 -16.87 -5.37 -5.07
N ARG A 280 -16.92 -4.27 -5.82
CA ARG A 280 -17.33 -2.91 -5.41
C ARG A 280 -16.24 -2.03 -4.79
N SER A 281 -15.07 -2.57 -4.44
CA SER A 281 -13.95 -1.76 -3.97
C SER A 281 -13.55 -0.69 -4.99
N GLN A 282 -13.71 -0.95 -6.30
CA GLN A 282 -13.41 -0.02 -7.38
C GLN A 282 -14.22 1.30 -7.34
N PHE A 283 -15.41 1.29 -6.74
CA PHE A 283 -16.28 2.48 -6.63
C PHE A 283 -15.95 3.35 -5.41
N GLN A 284 -15.06 2.89 -4.54
CA GLN A 284 -14.73 3.62 -3.32
C GLN A 284 -13.79 4.77 -3.65
N TYR A 285 -14.22 5.99 -3.35
CA TYR A 285 -13.35 7.15 -3.23
C TYR A 285 -12.54 7.03 -1.94
N THR A 286 -11.36 6.43 -2.04
CA THR A 286 -10.48 6.16 -0.90
C THR A 286 -9.05 6.55 -1.21
N TRP A 287 -8.18 6.44 -0.21
CA TRP A 287 -6.74 6.46 -0.44
C TRP A 287 -6.34 5.28 -1.29
N ARG A 288 -5.68 5.55 -2.41
CA ARG A 288 -5.05 4.51 -3.23
C ARG A 288 -3.62 4.86 -3.54
N SER A 289 -2.84 3.82 -3.77
CA SER A 289 -1.46 3.93 -4.22
C SER A 289 -1.21 2.95 -5.36
N GLY A 290 -0.27 3.30 -6.24
CA GLY A 290 0.14 2.48 -7.36
C GLY A 290 1.63 2.68 -7.61
N LEU A 291 2.23 1.69 -8.27
CA LEU A 291 3.64 1.68 -8.59
C LEU A 291 3.82 1.18 -10.01
N GLY A 292 4.77 1.77 -10.73
CA GLY A 292 5.01 1.44 -12.12
C GLY A 292 6.40 1.80 -12.58
N THR A 293 6.77 1.31 -13.76
CA THR A 293 8.00 1.73 -14.45
C THR A 293 7.66 2.50 -15.71
N ASP A 294 8.43 3.55 -15.99
CA ASP A 294 8.29 4.36 -17.21
C ASP A 294 9.09 3.77 -18.39
N ALA A 295 9.15 4.51 -19.51
CA ALA A 295 9.88 4.10 -20.72
C ALA A 295 11.40 3.96 -20.53
N ARG A 296 11.97 4.61 -19.50
CA ARG A 296 13.40 4.61 -19.19
C ARG A 296 13.75 3.60 -18.10
N GLY A 297 12.73 2.98 -17.49
CA GLY A 297 12.86 2.08 -16.37
C GLY A 297 13.01 2.80 -15.03
N ASP A 298 12.66 4.09 -14.96
CA ASP A 298 12.53 4.81 -13.71
C ASP A 298 11.28 4.30 -12.98
N LEU A 299 11.37 4.17 -11.66
CA LEU A 299 10.27 3.69 -10.82
C LEU A 299 9.43 4.89 -10.38
N ILE A 300 8.11 4.81 -10.57
CA ILE A 300 7.17 5.89 -10.24
C ILE A 300 6.09 5.35 -9.30
N TYR A 301 6.03 5.92 -8.10
CA TYR A 301 4.95 5.73 -7.15
C TYR A 301 3.91 6.84 -7.33
N VAL A 302 2.62 6.50 -7.34
CA VAL A 302 1.52 7.46 -7.47
C VAL A 302 0.51 7.21 -6.35
N ALA A 303 0.11 8.25 -5.63
CA ALA A 303 -0.91 8.12 -4.59
C ALA A 303 -1.74 9.39 -4.43
N GLY A 304 -2.96 9.22 -3.91
CA GLY A 304 -3.86 10.31 -3.57
C GLY A 304 -5.06 9.80 -2.79
N ASN A 305 -5.81 10.74 -2.22
CA ASN A 305 -7.07 10.47 -1.54
C ASN A 305 -8.26 10.63 -2.51
N ARG A 306 -9.37 9.97 -2.20
CA ARG A 306 -10.61 10.00 -2.99
C ARG A 306 -10.38 9.59 -4.45
N LEU A 307 -9.67 8.49 -4.64
CA LEU A 307 -9.46 7.90 -5.96
C LEU A 307 -10.31 6.64 -6.10
N THR A 308 -10.91 6.48 -7.27
CA THR A 308 -11.35 5.16 -7.75
C THR A 308 -10.16 4.40 -8.35
N LEU A 309 -10.32 3.11 -8.63
CA LEU A 309 -9.27 2.34 -9.31
C LEU A 309 -8.98 2.91 -10.70
N ALA A 310 -10.02 3.28 -11.45
CA ALA A 310 -9.89 3.89 -12.76
C ALA A 310 -9.17 5.25 -12.70
N THR A 311 -9.50 6.08 -11.71
CA THR A 311 -8.83 7.39 -11.50
C THR A 311 -7.36 7.20 -11.14
N LEU A 312 -7.01 6.20 -10.31
CA LEU A 312 -5.61 5.88 -10.01
C LEU A 312 -4.86 5.44 -11.27
N ALA A 313 -5.42 4.52 -12.06
CA ALA A 313 -4.75 4.03 -13.27
C ALA A 313 -4.55 5.13 -14.32
N ALA A 314 -5.54 6.02 -14.49
CA ALA A 314 -5.40 7.21 -15.32
C ALA A 314 -4.27 8.12 -14.83
N ALA A 315 -4.23 8.42 -13.52
CA ALA A 315 -3.15 9.20 -12.93
C ALA A 315 -1.77 8.55 -13.12
N MET A 316 -1.67 7.24 -12.96
CA MET A 316 -0.43 6.50 -13.21
C MET A 316 0.03 6.64 -14.66
N HIS A 317 -0.89 6.49 -15.61
CA HIS A 317 -0.63 6.68 -17.04
C HIS A 317 -0.17 8.12 -17.33
N ASP A 318 -0.86 9.12 -16.79
CA ASP A 318 -0.55 10.54 -16.99
C ASP A 318 0.80 10.94 -16.39
N ALA A 319 1.27 10.25 -15.36
CA ALA A 319 2.61 10.38 -14.80
C ALA A 319 3.71 9.71 -15.66
N GLY A 320 3.34 8.97 -16.71
CA GLY A 320 4.25 8.33 -17.66
C GLY A 320 4.53 6.85 -17.40
N ILE A 321 3.77 6.19 -16.52
CA ILE A 321 3.93 4.75 -16.25
C ILE A 321 3.53 3.93 -17.48
N ARG A 322 4.40 2.98 -17.86
CA ARG A 322 4.17 2.04 -18.96
C ARG A 322 3.64 0.69 -18.46
N ASP A 323 4.20 0.17 -17.38
CA ASP A 323 3.73 -1.06 -16.75
C ASP A 323 3.50 -0.75 -15.28
N GLY A 324 2.28 -0.99 -14.80
CA GLY A 324 1.83 -0.49 -13.51
C GLY A 324 0.88 -1.44 -12.78
N MET A 325 0.99 -1.44 -11.46
CA MET A 325 0.17 -2.21 -10.54
C MET A 325 -0.37 -1.34 -9.41
N GLU A 326 -1.60 -1.58 -8.99
CA GLU A 326 -2.14 -1.01 -7.75
C GLU A 326 -1.37 -1.61 -6.55
N LEU A 327 -1.17 -0.82 -5.49
CA LEU A 327 -0.64 -1.23 -4.20
C LEU A 327 -1.75 -1.20 -3.14
N ASP A 328 -1.43 -1.22 -1.85
CA ASP A 328 -2.46 -1.28 -0.82
C ASP A 328 -3.26 0.02 -0.79
N ILE A 329 -4.50 -0.09 -0.31
CA ILE A 329 -5.48 0.99 -0.28
C ILE A 329 -5.90 1.29 1.15
N HIS A 330 -6.67 2.36 1.32
CA HIS A 330 -7.09 2.95 2.59
C HIS A 330 -6.00 3.75 3.31
N SER A 331 -6.46 4.73 4.09
CA SER A 331 -5.60 5.73 4.76
C SER A 331 -4.59 5.13 5.73
N ALA A 332 -4.91 3.97 6.31
CA ALA A 332 -4.01 3.27 7.21
C ALA A 332 -2.85 2.56 6.50
N MET A 333 -2.95 2.31 5.19
CA MET A 333 -1.95 1.53 4.45
C MET A 333 -1.14 2.40 3.50
N VAL A 334 -1.77 3.35 2.80
CA VAL A 334 -1.08 4.25 1.88
C VAL A 334 -0.09 5.15 2.64
N SER A 335 1.19 5.03 2.30
CA SER A 335 2.29 5.75 2.94
C SER A 335 3.47 5.86 1.98
N PHE A 336 4.03 7.06 1.90
CA PHE A 336 5.30 7.32 1.26
C PHE A 336 6.01 8.42 2.05
N ASP A 337 7.16 8.09 2.59
CA ASP A 337 8.00 8.99 3.36
C ASP A 337 9.32 9.24 2.62
N ILE A 338 9.66 10.52 2.48
CA ILE A 338 10.89 11.01 1.85
C ILE A 338 11.88 11.24 2.98
N GLU A 339 12.94 10.44 3.01
CA GLU A 339 13.82 10.35 4.16
C GLU A 339 14.98 11.33 4.09
N GLN A 340 15.34 11.85 5.27
CA GLN A 340 16.46 12.74 5.46
C GLN A 340 17.38 12.29 6.60
N PRO A 341 18.30 11.35 6.28
CA PRO A 341 19.43 11.03 7.14
C PRO A 341 20.27 12.27 7.44
N ARG A 342 20.58 12.46 8.73
CA ARG A 342 21.51 13.48 9.23
C ARG A 342 22.85 12.84 9.58
N SER A 343 23.92 13.64 9.59
CA SER A 343 25.26 13.19 10.00
C SER A 343 25.31 12.63 11.42
N SER A 344 24.36 13.00 12.29
CA SER A 344 24.21 12.44 13.63
C SER A 344 23.67 11.00 13.67
N GLY A 345 23.33 10.40 12.53
CA GLY A 345 22.70 9.08 12.44
C GLY A 345 21.18 9.11 12.64
N VAL A 346 20.60 10.27 12.98
CA VAL A 346 19.15 10.45 13.07
C VAL A 346 18.56 10.55 11.67
N VAL A 347 17.51 9.77 11.41
CA VAL A 347 16.71 9.86 10.19
C VAL A 347 15.45 10.66 10.48
N THR A 348 15.20 11.70 9.70
CA THR A 348 13.94 12.46 9.73
C THR A 348 13.24 12.37 8.38
N GLY A 349 11.96 12.01 8.35
CA GLY A 349 11.18 11.92 7.12
C GLY A 349 10.16 13.05 6.97
N ARG A 350 9.73 13.28 5.73
CA ARG A 350 8.47 13.99 5.44
C ARG A 350 7.58 13.11 4.56
N ARG A 351 6.28 13.16 4.79
CA ARG A 351 5.31 12.48 3.93
C ARG A 351 5.29 13.11 2.53
N LEU A 352 5.02 12.30 1.51
CA LEU A 352 4.82 12.76 0.14
C LEU A 352 3.65 13.75 0.04
N LEU A 353 2.54 13.41 0.69
CA LEU A 353 1.36 14.26 0.87
C LEU A 353 1.13 14.46 2.37
N ALA A 354 0.86 15.70 2.80
CA ALA A 354 0.77 16.02 4.23
C ALA A 354 -0.38 15.29 4.92
N SER A 355 -1.44 14.96 4.17
CA SER A 355 -2.63 14.26 4.64
C SER A 355 -2.51 12.73 4.75
N MET A 356 -1.37 12.13 4.37
CA MET A 356 -1.12 10.70 4.62
C MET A 356 -1.13 10.41 6.13
N ALA A 357 -1.87 9.38 6.56
CA ALA A 357 -2.15 9.17 7.98
C ALA A 357 -1.01 8.50 8.77
N SER A 358 -0.17 7.70 8.09
CA SER A 358 0.93 6.96 8.74
C SER A 358 1.98 7.91 9.33
N GLY A 359 2.55 7.59 10.49
CA GLY A 359 3.70 8.31 11.05
C GLY A 359 4.90 8.26 10.10
N ALA A 360 5.67 9.36 9.99
CA ALA A 360 6.84 9.40 9.10
C ALA A 360 7.99 8.48 9.54
N ASP A 361 7.91 7.91 10.74
CA ASP A 361 8.85 6.91 11.28
C ASP A 361 8.27 5.49 11.27
N ARG A 362 7.13 5.26 10.61
CA ARG A 362 6.38 3.99 10.64
C ARG A 362 7.28 2.79 10.40
N TYR A 363 8.06 2.85 9.33
CA TYR A 363 8.92 1.75 8.85
C TYR A 363 10.35 1.81 9.38
N LEU A 364 10.71 2.87 10.12
CA LEU A 364 11.94 2.91 10.93
C LEU A 364 11.80 2.10 12.23
N ARG A 365 10.58 1.60 12.48
CA ARG A 365 10.23 0.67 13.55
C ARG A 365 9.61 -0.58 12.93
N THR A 366 9.53 -1.63 13.73
CA THR A 366 8.87 -2.89 13.34
C THR A 366 7.44 -2.62 12.86
N ASP A 367 7.10 -3.10 11.65
CA ASP A 367 5.74 -3.02 11.10
C ASP A 367 5.12 -4.42 10.89
N GLN A 368 3.79 -4.48 10.84
CA GLN A 368 3.05 -5.72 10.56
C GLN A 368 3.01 -6.04 9.07
N ARG A 369 3.04 -5.00 8.22
CA ARG A 369 2.96 -5.09 6.77
C ARG A 369 4.35 -5.14 6.15
N ASP A 370 4.46 -5.83 5.03
CA ASP A 370 5.59 -5.72 4.13
C ASP A 370 5.64 -4.33 3.49
N PHE A 371 6.84 -3.87 3.16
CA PHE A 371 7.06 -2.53 2.61
C PHE A 371 8.32 -2.48 1.77
N PHE A 372 8.52 -1.35 1.10
CA PHE A 372 9.70 -1.07 0.31
C PHE A 372 10.50 0.08 0.91
N TYR A 373 11.81 0.00 0.81
CA TYR A 373 12.70 1.12 1.10
C TYR A 373 13.73 1.32 -0.02
N VAL A 374 14.16 2.56 -0.20
CA VAL A 374 15.06 3.00 -1.26
C VAL A 374 16.34 3.53 -0.62
N VAL A 375 17.48 3.05 -1.08
CA VAL A 375 18.81 3.45 -0.59
C VAL A 375 19.63 4.01 -1.75
N ALA A 376 20.28 5.14 -1.54
CA ALA A 376 21.20 5.74 -2.50
C ALA A 376 22.44 4.86 -2.69
N ARG A 377 22.91 4.75 -3.93
CA ARG A 377 24.16 4.06 -4.28
C ARG A 377 25.38 4.95 -4.13
#